data_AF-A0A2T4S4R0-F1
#
_entry.id   AF-A0A2T4S4R0-F1
#
_cell.length_a   1.000
_cell.length_b   1.000
_cell.length_c   1.000
_cell.angle_alpha   90.00
_cell.angle_beta   90.00
_cell.angle_gamma   90.00
#
_symmetry.space_group_name_H-M   'P 1'
#
loop_
_entity.id
_entity.type
_entity.pdbx_description
1 polymer ?
#
loop_
_entity_poly.entity_id
_entity_poly.type
_entity_poly.pdbx_seq_one_letter_code
_entity_poly.pdbx_strand_id
1 'polypeptide(L)'
;MKQTNKTSNPLLFLLKKLTWPVGLIAIAVSISSLGSIRGLIVPLFTGRMVDKFTGESFNMQFILIFIAVFALNAVLSGIGLYLLSKIGEKIIYAIRTVVWEHIIRLRMRFFDVNESGQLMSRLTDDTKVINEFVSQKLPNVL
;
A
#
# COMPACT_ATOMS: atom_id res chain seq x y z
N MET A 1 40.41 18.64 9.08
CA MET A 1 39.37 17.82 9.73
C MET A 1 38.09 18.64 9.85
N LYS A 2 37.03 18.32 9.10
CA LYS A 2 35.69 18.91 9.30
C LYS A 2 34.70 17.76 9.46
N GLN A 3 34.34 17.48 10.72
CA GLN A 3 33.24 16.60 11.07
C GLN A 3 31.94 17.34 10.74
N THR A 4 31.23 16.92 9.69
CA THR A 4 29.85 17.38 9.48
C THR A 4 28.92 16.34 10.09
N ASN A 5 28.53 16.62 11.33
CA ASN A 5 27.38 16.00 11.98
C ASN A 5 26.15 16.10 11.08
N LYS A 6 25.77 14.99 10.46
CA LYS A 6 24.40 14.79 9.98
C LYS A 6 24.08 13.31 10.12
N THR A 7 23.59 12.95 11.31
CA THR A 7 22.86 11.71 11.57
C THR A 7 21.53 11.75 10.81
N SER A 8 21.56 11.87 9.48
CA SER A 8 20.38 11.65 8.66
C SER A 8 20.16 10.16 8.56
N ASN A 9 19.09 9.67 9.17
CA ASN A 9 18.68 8.27 9.09
C ASN A 9 18.86 7.75 7.66
N PRO A 10 19.69 6.70 7.44
CA PRO A 10 20.04 6.23 6.09
C PRO A 10 18.80 5.78 5.30
N LEU A 11 17.77 5.31 6.01
CA LEU A 11 16.45 5.02 5.45
C LEU A 11 15.78 6.28 4.86
N LEU A 12 15.79 7.40 5.59
CA LEU A 12 15.19 8.65 5.14
C LEU A 12 15.90 9.22 3.91
N PHE A 13 17.22 8.99 3.80
CA PHE A 13 18.00 9.37 2.64
C PHE A 13 17.59 8.57 1.40
N LEU A 14 17.45 7.24 1.53
CA LEU A 14 16.94 6.38 0.46
C LEU A 14 15.51 6.77 0.05
N LEU A 15 14.66 7.06 1.05
CA LEU A 15 13.29 7.47 0.85
C LEU A 15 13.22 8.78 0.05
N LYS A 16 14.04 9.79 0.37
CA LYS A 16 14.07 11.05 -0.38
C LYS A 16 14.62 10.93 -1.80
N LYS A 17 15.41 9.90 -2.10
CA LYS A 17 16.02 9.68 -3.41
C LYS A 17 15.08 8.98 -4.40
N LEU A 18 13.94 8.47 -3.92
CA LEU A 18 12.91 7.86 -4.76
C LEU A 18 12.15 8.92 -5.58
N THR A 19 11.83 8.62 -6.84
CA THR A 19 10.90 9.41 -7.65
C THR A 19 9.46 9.07 -7.28
N TRP A 20 9.00 9.61 -6.16
CA TRP A 20 7.68 9.30 -5.59
C TRP A 20 6.54 9.65 -6.57
N PRO A 21 5.62 8.70 -6.89
CA PRO A 21 4.40 9.00 -7.61
C PRO A 21 3.36 9.65 -6.69
N VAL A 22 3.66 10.85 -6.20
CA VAL A 22 2.87 11.58 -5.18
C VAL A 22 1.39 11.72 -5.53
N GLY A 23 1.03 11.89 -6.80
CA GLY A 23 -0.37 11.98 -7.23
C GLY A 23 -1.16 10.68 -7.05
N LEU A 24 -0.57 9.52 -7.38
CA LEU A 24 -1.22 8.22 -7.19
C LEU A 24 -1.37 7.90 -5.70
N ILE A 25 -0.36 8.23 -4.90
CA ILE A 25 -0.36 8.02 -3.46
C ILE A 25 -1.47 8.84 -2.79
N ALA A 26 -1.61 10.12 -3.14
CA ALA A 26 -2.68 10.95 -2.61
C ALA A 26 -4.07 10.39 -2.91
N ILE A 27 -4.29 9.90 -4.14
CA ILE A 27 -5.57 9.29 -4.56
C ILE A 27 -5.81 7.99 -3.79
N ALA A 28 -4.81 7.11 -3.70
CA ALA A 28 -4.94 5.83 -3.02
C ALA A 28 -5.15 5.98 -1.51
N VAL A 29 -4.44 6.90 -0.85
CA VAL A 29 -4.62 7.22 0.57
C VAL A 29 -6.01 7.81 0.82
N SER A 30 -6.48 8.70 -0.07
CA SER A 30 -7.83 9.27 0.04
C SER A 30 -8.89 8.18 -0.08
N ILE A 31 -8.82 7.33 -1.12
CA ILE A 31 -9.77 6.21 -1.30
C ILE A 31 -9.70 5.22 -0.14
N SER A 32 -8.49 4.93 0.37
CA SER A 32 -8.29 3.95 1.44
C SER A 32 -8.75 4.46 2.80
N SER A 33 -8.58 5.76 3.10
CA SER A 33 -9.08 6.36 4.35
C SER A 33 -10.61 6.38 4.43
N LEU A 34 -11.31 6.41 3.29
CA LEU A 34 -12.75 6.12 3.25
C LEU A 34 -13.08 4.64 3.56
N GLY A 35 -12.10 3.74 3.60
CA GLY A 35 -12.21 2.33 4.00
C GLY A 35 -12.73 2.17 5.43
N SER A 36 -12.13 2.88 6.39
CA SER A 36 -12.56 2.87 7.79
C SER A 36 -14.03 3.26 7.98
N ILE A 37 -14.50 4.26 7.22
CA ILE A 37 -15.90 4.69 7.24
C ILE A 37 -16.81 3.58 6.68
N ARG A 38 -16.39 2.90 5.60
CA ARG A 38 -17.13 1.78 4.98
C ARG A 38 -17.27 0.58 5.93
N GLY A 39 -16.23 0.30 6.73
CA GLY A 39 -16.21 -0.79 7.73
C GLY A 39 -17.27 -0.64 8.83
N LEU A 40 -17.70 0.59 9.12
CA LEU A 40 -18.76 0.88 10.08
C LEU A 40 -20.15 1.01 9.42
N ILE A 41 -20.21 1.59 8.22
CA ILE A 41 -21.47 1.76 7.49
C ILE A 41 -22.13 0.42 7.18
N VAL A 42 -21.36 -0.57 6.70
CA VAL A 42 -21.91 -1.89 6.30
C VAL A 42 -22.66 -2.59 7.45
N PRO A 43 -22.07 -2.83 8.64
CA PRO A 43 -22.77 -3.48 9.74
C PRO A 43 -23.93 -2.64 10.31
N LEU A 44 -23.79 -1.30 10.40
CA LEU A 44 -24.87 -0.43 10.87
C LEU A 44 -26.08 -0.43 9.92
N PHE A 45 -25.82 -0.44 8.61
CA PHE A 45 -26.87 -0.47 7.60
C PHE A 45 -27.55 -1.84 7.55
N THR A 46 -26.77 -2.93 7.63
CA THR A 46 -27.29 -4.31 7.71
C THR A 46 -28.12 -4.50 8.97
N GLY A 47 -27.68 -4.02 10.14
CA GLY A 47 -28.42 -4.12 11.40
C GLY A 47 -29.80 -3.44 11.32
N ARG A 48 -29.85 -2.18 10.86
CA ARG A 48 -31.11 -1.46 10.66
C ARG A 48 -32.03 -2.13 9.65
N MET A 49 -31.45 -2.81 8.65
CA MET A 49 -32.23 -3.52 7.65
C MET A 49 -32.91 -4.75 8.26
N VAL A 50 -32.15 -5.58 8.99
CA VAL A 50 -32.66 -6.78 9.68
C VAL A 50 -33.75 -6.41 10.70
N ASP A 51 -33.59 -5.30 11.43
CA ASP A 51 -34.62 -4.84 12.37
C ASP A 51 -35.96 -4.52 11.67
N LYS A 52 -35.91 -3.92 10.47
CA LYS A 52 -37.10 -3.61 9.67
C LYS A 52 -37.74 -4.83 9.00
N PHE A 53 -36.96 -5.87 8.70
CA PHE A 53 -37.47 -7.14 8.15
C PHE A 53 -38.39 -7.88 9.13
N THR A 54 -38.31 -7.60 10.43
CA THR A 54 -39.13 -8.29 11.44
C THR A 54 -40.54 -7.70 11.60
N GLY A 55 -40.81 -6.50 11.05
CA GLY A 55 -42.06 -5.75 11.32
C GLY A 55 -42.93 -5.34 10.12
N GLU A 56 -42.41 -5.29 8.89
CA GLU A 56 -43.16 -4.84 7.69
C GLU A 56 -42.99 -5.80 6.49
N SER A 57 -43.92 -5.73 5.52
CA SER A 57 -43.91 -6.54 4.29
C SER A 57 -42.75 -6.19 3.35
N PHE A 58 -42.23 -7.20 2.65
CA PHE A 58 -41.07 -7.12 1.75
C PHE A 58 -41.19 -5.98 0.72
N ASN A 59 -40.31 -4.98 0.80
CA ASN A 59 -40.15 -3.98 -0.23
C ASN A 59 -38.99 -4.35 -1.17
N MET A 60 -39.31 -4.86 -2.36
CA MET A 60 -38.34 -5.25 -3.42
C MET A 60 -37.37 -4.12 -3.78
N GLN A 61 -37.83 -2.86 -3.71
CA GLN A 61 -37.01 -1.68 -4.02
C GLN A 61 -35.87 -1.50 -3.00
N PHE A 62 -36.11 -1.77 -1.71
CA PHE A 62 -35.09 -1.70 -0.67
C PHE A 62 -33.99 -2.74 -0.87
N ILE A 63 -34.35 -3.98 -1.28
CA ILE A 63 -33.39 -5.06 -1.56
C ILE A 63 -32.50 -4.68 -2.76
N LEU A 64 -33.09 -4.13 -3.82
CA LEU A 64 -32.33 -3.69 -4.99
C LEU A 64 -31.33 -2.57 -4.65
N ILE A 65 -31.75 -1.58 -3.86
CA ILE A 65 -30.85 -0.52 -3.39
C ILE A 65 -29.72 -1.10 -2.52
N PHE A 66 -30.03 -2.06 -1.65
CA PHE A 66 -29.04 -2.72 -0.81
C PHE A 66 -27.96 -3.44 -1.64
N ILE A 67 -28.39 -4.25 -2.61
CA ILE A 67 -27.48 -4.94 -3.53
C ILE A 67 -26.63 -3.92 -4.30
N ALA A 68 -27.23 -2.84 -4.79
CA ALA A 68 -26.52 -1.80 -5.53
C ALA A 68 -25.44 -1.11 -4.68
N VAL A 69 -25.75 -0.75 -3.42
CA VAL A 69 -24.80 -0.13 -2.49
C VAL A 69 -23.65 -1.08 -2.17
N PHE A 70 -23.93 -2.36 -1.93
CA PHE A 70 -22.89 -3.37 -1.67
C PHE A 70 -22.01 -3.62 -2.89
N ALA A 71 -22.60 -3.74 -4.08
CA ALA A 71 -21.85 -3.91 -5.32
C ALA A 71 -20.94 -2.70 -5.57
N LEU A 72 -21.46 -1.49 -5.40
CA LEU A 72 -20.67 -0.26 -5.54
C LEU A 72 -19.52 -0.21 -4.52
N ASN A 73 -19.79 -0.59 -3.27
CA ASN A 73 -18.78 -0.65 -2.21
C ASN A 73 -17.66 -1.64 -2.56
N ALA A 74 -18.01 -2.84 -3.00
CA ALA A 74 -17.06 -3.88 -3.39
C ALA A 74 -16.18 -3.42 -4.56
N VAL A 75 -16.77 -2.79 -5.59
CA VAL A 75 -16.03 -2.25 -6.74
C VAL A 75 -15.07 -1.14 -6.30
N LEU A 76 -15.54 -0.17 -5.52
CA LEU A 76 -14.71 0.93 -5.01
C LEU A 76 -13.57 0.42 -4.11
N SER A 77 -13.84 -0.61 -3.31
CA SER A 77 -12.83 -1.26 -2.47
C SER A 77 -11.77 -1.96 -3.32
N GLY A 78 -12.19 -2.76 -4.31
CA GLY A 78 -11.28 -3.44 -5.23
C GLY A 78 -10.40 -2.48 -6.02
N ILE A 79 -10.96 -1.37 -6.50
CA ILE A 79 -10.21 -0.31 -7.18
C ILE A 79 -9.17 0.32 -6.23
N GLY A 80 -9.56 0.64 -5.00
CA GLY A 80 -8.64 1.18 -3.99
C GLY A 80 -7.45 0.25 -3.72
N LEU A 81 -7.72 -1.04 -3.52
CA LEU A 81 -6.70 -2.05 -3.29
C LEU A 81 -5.76 -2.20 -4.51
N TYR A 82 -6.32 -2.21 -5.72
CA TYR A 82 -5.54 -2.28 -6.95
C TYR A 82 -4.60 -1.07 -7.13
N LEU A 83 -5.12 0.15 -6.91
CA LEU A 83 -4.32 1.38 -7.03
C LEU A 83 -3.14 1.35 -6.07
N LEU A 84 -3.38 0.90 -4.85
CA LEU A 84 -2.35 0.84 -3.83
C LEU A 84 -1.33 -0.27 -4.08
N SER A 85 -1.75 -1.44 -4.53
CA SER A 85 -0.84 -2.49 -4.99
C SER A 85 0.09 -1.98 -6.10
N LYS A 86 -0.48 -1.25 -7.08
CA LYS A 86 0.29 -0.62 -8.16
C LYS A 86 1.30 0.43 -7.66
N ILE A 87 0.97 1.14 -6.58
CA ILE A 87 1.90 2.08 -5.92
C ILE A 87 3.03 1.34 -5.24
N GLY A 88 2.73 0.26 -4.50
CA GLY A 88 3.74 -0.57 -3.86
C GLY A 88 4.74 -1.13 -4.86
N GLU A 89 4.26 -1.65 -6.00
CA GLU A 89 5.12 -2.12 -7.09
C GLU A 89 6.01 -1.00 -7.65
N LYS A 90 5.47 0.20 -7.85
CA LYS A 90 6.24 1.35 -8.34
C LYS A 90 7.32 1.79 -7.35
N ILE A 91 7.04 1.70 -6.04
CA ILE A 91 8.01 1.98 -4.98
C ILE A 91 9.12 0.92 -4.96
N ILE A 92 8.78 -0.39 -5.02
CA ILE A 92 9.79 -1.46 -5.16
C ILE A 92 10.69 -1.16 -6.35
N TYR A 93 10.09 -0.92 -7.51
CA TYR A 93 10.83 -0.72 -8.75
C TYR A 93 11.87 0.40 -8.59
N ALA A 94 11.47 1.52 -8.02
CA ALA A 94 12.39 2.63 -7.77
C ALA A 94 13.48 2.29 -6.75
N ILE A 95 13.17 1.56 -5.67
CA ILE A 95 14.17 1.09 -4.69
C ILE A 95 15.18 0.17 -5.37
N ARG A 96 14.69 -0.85 -6.10
CA ARG A 96 15.54 -1.83 -6.78
C ARG A 96 16.46 -1.16 -7.80
N THR A 97 15.96 -0.19 -8.56
CA THR A 97 16.79 0.58 -9.51
C THR A 97 17.90 1.34 -8.79
N VAL A 98 17.59 2.11 -7.74
CA VAL A 98 18.59 2.91 -7.01
C VAL A 98 19.66 2.02 -6.36
N VAL A 99 19.26 0.91 -5.74
CA VAL A 99 20.18 -0.02 -5.08
C VAL A 99 21.01 -0.78 -6.10
N TRP A 100 20.40 -1.26 -7.18
CA TRP A 100 21.10 -1.97 -8.26
C TRP A 100 22.17 -1.09 -8.89
N GLU A 101 21.83 0.15 -9.27
CA GLU A 101 22.82 1.06 -9.83
C GLU A 101 23.97 1.38 -8.85
N HIS A 102 23.70 1.37 -7.54
CA HIS A 102 24.75 1.54 -6.54
C HIS A 102 25.66 0.31 -6.48
N ILE A 103 25.10 -0.90 -6.45
CA ILE A 103 25.84 -2.16 -6.38
C ILE A 103 26.79 -2.30 -7.55
N ILE A 104 26.34 -2.07 -8.79
CA ILE A 104 27.17 -2.24 -10.00
C ILE A 104 28.35 -1.25 -10.07
N ARG A 105 28.33 -0.17 -9.29
CA ARG A 105 29.41 0.83 -9.20
C ARG A 105 30.39 0.57 -8.05
N LEU A 106 30.20 -0.51 -7.27
CA LEU A 106 31.11 -0.86 -6.19
C LEU A 106 32.41 -1.46 -6.71
N ARG A 107 33.49 -1.22 -5.96
CA ARG A 107 34.83 -1.78 -6.25
C ARG A 107 34.84 -3.31 -6.16
N MET A 108 35.66 -3.97 -6.97
CA MET A 108 35.79 -5.44 -6.98
C MET A 108 36.05 -6.04 -5.59
N ARG A 109 36.87 -5.36 -4.77
CA ARG A 109 37.18 -5.75 -3.39
C ARG A 109 35.95 -5.89 -2.48
N PHE A 110 34.83 -5.29 -2.81
CA PHE A 110 33.57 -5.47 -2.09
C PHE A 110 32.97 -6.85 -2.37
N PHE A 111 33.04 -7.31 -3.62
CA PHE A 111 32.52 -8.60 -4.06
C PHE A 111 33.40 -9.79 -3.67
N ASP A 112 34.67 -9.56 -3.33
CA ASP A 112 35.54 -10.59 -2.75
C ASP A 112 35.10 -11.00 -1.33
N VAL A 113 34.39 -10.11 -0.63
CA VAL A 113 33.96 -10.29 0.78
C VAL A 113 32.45 -10.52 0.89
N ASN A 114 31.67 -10.09 -0.12
CA ASN A 114 30.22 -10.20 -0.13
C ASN A 114 29.77 -11.01 -1.34
N GLU A 115 29.09 -12.12 -1.10
CA GLU A 115 28.57 -12.97 -2.18
C GLU A 115 27.51 -12.25 -3.02
N SER A 116 27.69 -12.25 -4.34
CA SER A 116 26.75 -11.66 -5.28
C SER A 116 25.34 -12.25 -5.17
N GLY A 117 25.23 -13.55 -4.89
CA GLY A 117 23.95 -14.23 -4.64
C GLY A 117 23.22 -13.69 -3.41
N GLN A 118 23.96 -13.45 -2.31
CA GLN A 118 23.38 -12.87 -1.09
C GLN A 118 22.91 -11.42 -1.34
N LEU A 119 23.69 -10.63 -2.09
CA LEU A 119 23.30 -9.26 -2.45
C LEU A 119 22.01 -9.23 -3.28
N MET A 120 21.87 -10.19 -4.19
CA MET A 120 20.70 -10.29 -5.06
C MET A 120 19.46 -10.77 -4.28
N SER A 121 19.60 -11.74 -3.38
CA SER A 121 18.51 -12.15 -2.46
C SER A 121 18.06 -11.00 -1.57
N ARG A 122 18.99 -10.24 -0.97
CA ARG A 122 18.62 -9.04 -0.18
C ARG A 122 17.90 -7.99 -1.04
N LEU A 123 18.35 -7.78 -2.28
CA LEU A 123 17.68 -6.86 -3.20
C LEU A 123 16.25 -7.29 -3.52
N THR A 124 15.97 -8.59 -3.62
CA THR A 124 14.63 -9.10 -3.96
C THR A 124 13.73 -9.28 -2.75
N ASP A 125 14.25 -9.81 -1.64
CA ASP A 125 13.47 -10.26 -0.48
C ASP A 125 13.24 -9.13 0.51
N ASP A 126 14.26 -8.34 0.84
CA ASP A 126 14.10 -7.21 1.76
C ASP A 126 13.20 -6.12 1.14
N THR A 127 13.23 -5.96 -0.19
CA THR A 127 12.33 -5.03 -0.89
C THR A 127 10.88 -5.50 -0.94
N LYS A 128 10.61 -6.81 -0.84
CA LYS A 128 9.25 -7.34 -0.71
C LYS A 128 8.63 -6.97 0.63
N VAL A 129 9.39 -6.99 1.72
CA VAL A 129 8.91 -6.59 3.04
C VAL A 129 8.40 -5.14 3.02
N ILE A 130 9.11 -4.26 2.29
CA ILE A 130 8.70 -2.86 2.11
C ILE A 130 7.38 -2.77 1.32
N ASN A 131 7.19 -3.60 0.30
CA ASN A 131 5.94 -3.63 -0.45
C ASN A 131 4.79 -4.17 0.36
N GLU A 132 4.97 -5.25 1.11
CA GLU A 132 3.92 -5.79 1.97
C GLU A 132 3.47 -4.72 2.98
N PHE A 133 4.41 -3.98 3.55
CA PHE A 133 4.10 -2.87 4.43
C PHE A 133 3.27 -1.78 3.73
N VAL A 134 3.68 -1.34 2.53
CA VAL A 134 3.00 -0.25 1.82
C VAL A 134 1.67 -0.66 1.20
N SER A 135 1.60 -1.86 0.62
CA SER A 135 0.47 -2.39 -0.15
C SER A 135 -0.58 -3.09 0.70
N GLN A 136 -0.22 -3.57 1.90
CA GLN A 136 -1.13 -4.39 2.71
C GLN A 136 -1.27 -3.86 4.13
N LYS A 137 -0.17 -3.50 4.81
CA LYS A 137 -0.25 -3.07 6.21
C LYS A 137 -0.75 -1.63 6.36
N LEU A 138 -0.23 -0.67 5.59
CA LEU A 138 -0.66 0.73 5.66
C LEU A 138 -2.17 0.94 5.45
N PRO A 139 -2.83 0.33 4.46
CA PRO A 139 -4.27 0.50 4.24
C PRO A 139 -5.12 -0.17 5.30
N ASN A 140 -4.66 -1.28 5.87
CA ASN A 140 -5.41 -1.98 6.90
C ASN A 140 -5.41 -1.20 8.23
N VAL A 141 -4.49 -0.26 8.41
CA VAL A 141 -4.38 0.60 9.59
C VAL A 141 -5.11 1.95 9.40
N LEU A 142 -5.35 2.37 8.15
CA LEU A 142 -6.04 3.62 7.79
C LEU A 142 -7.54 3.41 7.61
#